data_AF-A0A397J6U7-F1
#
_entry.id   AF-A0A397J6U7-F1
#
_cell.length_a   1.000
_cell.length_b   1.000
_cell.length_c   1.000
_cell.angle_alpha   90.00
_cell.angle_beta   90.00
_cell.angle_gamma   90.00
#
_symmetry.space_group_name_H-M   'P 1'
#
loop_
_entity.id
_entity.type
_entity.pdbx_description
1 polymer ?
#
loop_
_entity_poly.entity_id
_entity_poly.type
_entity_poly.pdbx_seq_one_letter_code
_entity_poly.pdbx_strand_id
1 'polypeptide(L)'
;MNNFKRKVDEITSDCDNEKDAQTSRKKKVAKNERRKGKADERKETRLATYKHVCNKYTRLRMERAMTEYMYLIDCKEINLTKREYMILGPAGSVYTIIISNILSCSCPDFRKGFQCKHILFVFLKALKVDSNSKLIYQKALLTDELKSIFNRSPRIILRKPIDGKCPICLELMNKKEKLVWCQSRCGNNIHEKCFNLWKQRKPEVTCVYCQTEWKDLTLPPPPPLNAVQLQQEFELAFKRSLQIF
;
A
#
# COMPACT_ATOMS: atom_id res chain seq x y z
N MET A 1 10.53 -91.15 -12.21
CA MET A 1 11.60 -90.33 -11.61
C MET A 1 12.57 -89.95 -12.71
N ASN A 2 12.47 -88.66 -13.07
CA ASN A 2 13.43 -87.73 -13.68
C ASN A 2 14.21 -88.10 -14.96
N ASN A 3 13.75 -87.43 -16.03
CA ASN A 3 14.27 -87.26 -17.39
C ASN A 3 15.77 -86.89 -17.46
N PHE A 4 16.61 -87.57 -18.25
CA PHE A 4 16.79 -87.52 -19.73
C PHE A 4 17.26 -86.14 -20.25
N LYS A 5 18.59 -85.94 -20.36
CA LYS A 5 19.49 -86.08 -21.55
C LYS A 5 19.43 -84.89 -22.53
N ARG A 6 20.55 -84.13 -22.65
CA ARG A 6 21.52 -84.06 -23.80
C ARG A 6 21.00 -83.21 -24.99
N LYS A 7 21.76 -82.50 -25.83
CA LYS A 7 23.20 -82.23 -26.12
C LYS A 7 23.17 -81.05 -27.15
N VAL A 8 24.08 -80.08 -27.06
CA VAL A 8 25.17 -79.72 -28.03
C VAL A 8 24.75 -79.09 -29.38
N ASP A 9 25.16 -77.81 -29.50
CA ASP A 9 25.78 -77.01 -30.58
C ASP A 9 25.43 -77.20 -32.07
N GLU A 10 25.15 -76.07 -32.74
CA GLU A 10 25.44 -75.84 -34.17
C GLU A 10 25.57 -74.33 -34.49
N ILE A 11 26.55 -73.97 -35.32
CA ILE A 11 26.90 -72.64 -35.84
C ILE A 11 26.67 -72.66 -37.35
N THR A 12 26.02 -71.63 -37.93
CA THR A 12 26.21 -71.05 -39.30
C THR A 12 25.19 -69.91 -39.50
N SER A 13 25.59 -68.64 -39.67
CA SER A 13 25.97 -67.87 -40.90
C SER A 13 24.83 -67.00 -41.47
N ASP A 14 25.08 -65.67 -41.51
CA ASP A 14 24.58 -64.54 -42.36
C ASP A 14 23.22 -64.67 -43.09
N CYS A 15 22.32 -63.67 -43.19
CA CYS A 15 22.49 -62.25 -43.57
C CYS A 15 21.16 -61.43 -43.39
N ASP A 16 21.32 -60.12 -43.12
CA ASP A 16 20.41 -58.94 -43.33
C ASP A 16 19.00 -58.93 -42.65
N ASN A 17 18.46 -57.87 -42.02
CA ASN A 17 18.66 -56.41 -42.02
C ASN A 17 17.87 -55.78 -40.82
N GLU A 18 18.04 -54.48 -40.58
CA GLU A 18 17.14 -53.56 -39.82
C GLU A 18 17.38 -53.28 -38.31
N LYS A 19 18.34 -52.37 -38.08
CA LYS A 19 18.21 -51.02 -37.47
C LYS A 19 17.29 -50.80 -36.24
N ASP A 20 17.85 -49.99 -35.32
CA ASP A 20 17.17 -49.08 -34.38
C ASP A 20 16.73 -49.61 -32.99
N ALA A 21 17.69 -49.84 -32.08
CA ALA A 21 17.34 -49.96 -30.64
C ALA A 21 18.42 -49.59 -29.60
N GLN A 22 19.56 -48.97 -29.94
CA GLN A 22 20.67 -48.78 -28.96
C GLN A 22 21.14 -47.35 -28.68
N THR A 23 20.55 -46.31 -29.29
CA THR A 23 20.90 -44.90 -29.04
C THR A 23 20.07 -44.21 -27.94
N SER A 24 19.13 -44.93 -27.30
CA SER A 24 18.10 -44.36 -26.42
C SER A 24 18.41 -44.38 -24.91
N ARG A 25 19.41 -45.15 -24.43
CA ARG A 25 19.73 -45.27 -22.99
C ARG A 25 20.87 -44.37 -22.50
N LYS A 26 21.92 -44.11 -23.29
CA LYS A 26 23.04 -43.26 -22.85
C LYS A 26 22.75 -41.74 -22.89
N LYS A 27 21.79 -41.28 -23.70
CA LYS A 27 21.33 -39.86 -23.70
C LYS A 27 20.42 -39.50 -22.53
N LYS A 28 19.84 -40.49 -21.82
CA LYS A 28 18.90 -40.24 -20.71
C LYS A 28 19.59 -39.93 -19.38
N VAL A 29 20.79 -40.45 -19.14
CA VAL A 29 21.53 -40.21 -17.89
C VAL A 29 22.22 -38.83 -17.90
N ALA A 30 22.90 -38.46 -18.99
CA ALA A 30 23.57 -37.15 -19.10
C ALA A 30 22.61 -35.95 -19.18
N LYS A 31 21.36 -36.15 -19.63
CA LYS A 31 20.34 -35.10 -19.63
C LYS A 31 19.70 -34.87 -18.25
N ASN A 32 19.81 -35.85 -17.34
CA ASN A 32 19.17 -35.77 -16.03
C ASN A 32 20.04 -35.03 -14.99
N GLU A 33 21.36 -34.98 -15.17
CA GLU A 33 22.24 -34.23 -14.26
C GLU A 33 22.32 -32.73 -14.59
N ARG A 34 22.14 -32.33 -15.86
CA ARG A 34 22.12 -30.90 -16.26
C ARG A 34 20.84 -30.13 -15.88
N ARG A 35 19.80 -30.81 -15.38
CA ARG A 35 18.56 -30.15 -14.88
C ARG A 35 18.60 -29.83 -13.39
N LYS A 36 19.70 -30.14 -12.70
CA LYS A 36 19.87 -29.88 -11.27
C LYS A 36 20.70 -28.60 -11.08
N GLY A 37 20.12 -27.45 -11.39
CA GLY A 37 20.86 -26.18 -11.34
C GLY A 37 20.16 -24.94 -11.86
N LYS A 38 18.85 -24.79 -11.67
CA LYS A 38 18.19 -23.48 -11.56
C LYS A 38 17.11 -23.63 -10.51
N ALA A 39 17.28 -22.97 -9.37
CA ALA A 39 16.19 -22.79 -8.43
C ALA A 39 15.02 -22.16 -9.21
N ASP A 40 13.92 -22.90 -9.30
CA ASP A 40 12.69 -22.50 -9.96
C ASP A 40 12.16 -21.25 -9.25
N GLU A 41 12.42 -20.08 -9.83
CA GLU A 41 11.84 -18.80 -9.43
C GLU A 41 10.34 -18.87 -9.76
N ARG A 42 9.59 -19.60 -8.94
CA ARG A 42 8.15 -19.77 -9.11
C ARG A 42 7.49 -18.40 -9.04
N LYS A 43 7.03 -17.91 -10.18
CA LYS A 43 6.26 -16.66 -10.27
C LYS A 43 5.07 -16.73 -9.32
N GLU A 44 4.96 -15.75 -8.42
CA GLU A 44 3.86 -15.63 -7.47
C GLU A 44 2.51 -15.69 -8.20
N THR A 45 1.62 -16.57 -7.77
CA THR A 45 0.26 -16.68 -8.31
C THR A 45 -0.74 -15.96 -7.41
N ARG A 46 -1.68 -15.21 -8.00
CA ARG A 46 -2.72 -14.52 -7.25
C ARG A 46 -3.67 -15.50 -6.58
N LEU A 47 -4.05 -15.21 -5.34
CA LEU A 47 -4.91 -16.05 -4.49
C LEU A 47 -6.42 -16.01 -4.86
N ALA A 48 -6.80 -15.16 -5.83
CA ALA A 48 -8.15 -15.08 -6.38
C ALA A 48 -8.12 -14.71 -7.86
N THR A 49 -9.14 -15.11 -8.61
CA THR A 49 -9.26 -14.81 -10.04
C THR A 49 -9.19 -13.31 -10.31
N TYR A 50 -8.38 -12.94 -11.29
CA TYR A 50 -8.26 -11.55 -11.73
C TYR A 50 -9.50 -11.12 -12.52
N LYS A 51 -10.06 -9.97 -12.15
CA LYS A 51 -11.19 -9.36 -12.85
C LYS A 51 -10.70 -8.32 -13.84
N HIS A 52 -11.01 -8.51 -15.12
CA HIS A 52 -10.64 -7.56 -16.17
C HIS A 52 -11.59 -6.36 -16.30
N VAL A 53 -12.85 -6.53 -15.89
CA VAL A 53 -13.91 -5.53 -16.04
C VAL A 53 -14.58 -5.27 -14.68
N CYS A 54 -14.81 -4.00 -14.38
CA CYS A 54 -15.60 -3.59 -13.23
C CYS A 54 -17.10 -3.77 -13.52
N ASN A 55 -17.77 -4.61 -12.75
CA ASN A 55 -19.22 -4.83 -12.90
C ASN A 55 -20.02 -3.61 -12.39
N LYS A 56 -21.28 -3.49 -12.86
CA LYS A 56 -22.20 -2.39 -12.52
C LYS A 56 -22.37 -2.19 -11.01
N TYR A 57 -22.52 -3.28 -10.25
CA TYR A 57 -22.73 -3.21 -8.80
C TYR A 57 -21.48 -2.75 -8.04
N THR A 58 -20.29 -3.11 -8.51
CA THR A 58 -19.02 -2.63 -7.94
C THR A 58 -18.85 -1.15 -8.24
N ARG A 59 -19.18 -0.69 -9.45
CA ARG A 59 -19.17 0.74 -9.78
C ARG A 59 -20.08 1.56 -8.87
N LEU A 60 -21.33 1.12 -8.67
CA LEU A 60 -22.26 1.79 -7.74
C LEU A 60 -21.71 1.84 -6.29
N ARG A 61 -20.99 0.80 -5.85
CA ARG A 61 -20.34 0.80 -4.54
C ARG A 61 -19.11 1.70 -4.48
N MET A 62 -18.39 1.89 -5.60
CA MET A 62 -17.30 2.88 -5.71
C MET A 62 -17.84 4.30 -5.59
N GLU A 63 -18.94 4.60 -6.27
CA GLU A 63 -19.65 5.89 -6.17
C GLU A 63 -20.04 6.18 -4.73
N ARG A 64 -20.71 5.24 -4.06
CA ARG A 64 -21.05 5.35 -2.63
C ARG A 64 -19.82 5.54 -1.74
N ALA A 65 -18.71 4.86 -2.05
CA ALA A 65 -17.48 5.01 -1.28
C ALA A 65 -16.89 6.43 -1.36
N MET A 66 -17.12 7.11 -2.49
CA MET A 66 -16.67 8.49 -2.70
C MET A 66 -17.62 9.51 -2.10
N THR A 67 -18.94 9.31 -2.24
CA THR A 67 -19.97 10.31 -1.93
C THR A 67 -20.51 10.20 -0.50
N GLU A 68 -20.65 9.00 0.05
CA GLU A 68 -21.20 8.84 1.40
C GLU A 68 -20.17 9.25 2.48
N TYR A 69 -20.68 9.73 3.62
CA TYR A 69 -19.86 10.10 4.75
C TYR A 69 -19.30 8.85 5.44
N MET A 70 -17.99 8.69 5.38
CA MET A 70 -17.24 7.65 6.07
C MET A 70 -15.94 8.27 6.54
N TYR A 71 -15.51 7.89 7.74
CA TYR A 71 -14.34 8.49 8.38
C TYR A 71 -13.30 7.42 8.68
N LEU A 72 -12.06 7.67 8.29
CA LEU A 72 -10.93 6.86 8.74
C LEU A 72 -10.64 7.20 10.20
N ILE A 73 -10.76 6.20 11.09
CA ILE A 73 -10.50 6.33 12.53
C ILE A 73 -9.05 5.99 12.83
N ASP A 74 -8.56 4.87 12.29
CA ASP A 74 -7.23 4.34 12.60
C ASP A 74 -6.58 3.70 11.37
N CYS A 75 -5.26 3.69 11.35
CA CYS A 75 -4.43 3.06 10.33
C CYS A 75 -3.16 2.48 10.97
N LYS A 76 -2.94 1.18 10.77
CA LYS A 76 -1.78 0.46 11.29
C LYS A 76 -1.00 -0.19 10.15
N GLU A 77 0.27 0.17 10.05
CA GLU A 77 1.22 -0.49 9.16
C GLU A 77 1.83 -1.70 9.89
N ILE A 78 1.40 -2.91 9.52
CA ILE A 78 1.84 -4.14 10.21
C ILE A 78 3.16 -4.64 9.61
N ASN A 79 3.23 -4.69 8.28
CA ASN A 79 4.45 -5.02 7.53
C ASN A 79 4.39 -4.41 6.12
N LEU A 80 5.39 -4.69 5.29
CA LEU A 80 5.52 -4.14 3.93
C LEU A 80 4.36 -4.48 2.98
N THR A 81 3.57 -5.52 3.27
CA THR A 81 2.48 -6.00 2.41
C THR A 81 1.14 -6.10 3.15
N LYS A 82 1.06 -5.65 4.40
CA LYS A 82 -0.15 -5.72 5.23
C LYS A 82 -0.36 -4.42 5.99
N ARG A 83 -1.50 -3.79 5.73
CA ARG A 83 -2.00 -2.63 6.47
C ARG A 83 -3.43 -2.86 6.93
N GLU A 84 -3.74 -2.38 8.13
CA GLU A 84 -5.06 -2.43 8.74
C GLU A 84 -5.65 -1.02 8.85
N TYR A 85 -6.94 -0.89 8.60
CA TYR A 85 -7.67 0.37 8.64
C TYR A 85 -8.96 0.19 9.44
N MET A 86 -9.31 1.18 10.24
CA MET A 86 -10.60 1.23 10.95
C MET A 86 -11.43 2.39 10.42
N ILE A 87 -12.65 2.13 10.00
CA ILE A 87 -13.54 3.12 9.36
C ILE A 87 -14.85 3.22 10.13
N LEU A 88 -15.29 4.45 10.41
CA LEU A 88 -16.65 4.75 10.86
C LEU A 88 -17.57 4.84 9.66
N GLY A 89 -18.58 3.97 9.60
CA GLY A 89 -19.61 4.00 8.57
C GLY A 89 -20.73 5.01 8.86
N PRO A 90 -21.62 5.26 7.89
CA PRO A 90 -22.71 6.22 8.05
C PRO A 90 -23.64 5.94 9.23
N ALA A 91 -23.92 4.66 9.47
CA ALA A 91 -24.78 4.20 10.57
C ALA A 91 -24.10 4.24 11.96
N GLY A 92 -22.90 4.83 12.07
CA GLY A 92 -22.14 4.88 13.33
C GLY A 92 -21.41 3.59 13.70
N SER A 93 -21.51 2.53 12.91
CA SER A 93 -20.76 1.29 13.13
C SER A 93 -19.30 1.41 12.65
N VAL A 94 -18.37 0.83 13.40
CA VAL A 94 -16.95 0.77 13.04
C VAL A 94 -16.64 -0.56 12.34
N TYR A 95 -15.91 -0.48 11.23
CA TYR A 95 -15.47 -1.64 10.46
C TYR A 95 -13.95 -1.67 10.34
N THR A 96 -13.39 -2.88 10.43
CA THR A 96 -11.96 -3.14 10.26
C THR A 96 -11.73 -3.69 8.85
N ILE A 97 -10.74 -3.14 8.16
CA ILE A 97 -10.34 -3.49 6.79
C ILE A 97 -8.88 -3.90 6.83
N ILE A 98 -8.56 -5.04 6.21
CA ILE A 98 -7.18 -5.51 6.06
C ILE A 98 -6.85 -5.53 4.57
N ILE A 99 -5.85 -4.75 4.19
CA ILE A 99 -5.27 -4.76 2.84
C ILE A 99 -4.00 -5.60 2.89
N SER A 100 -4.08 -6.78 2.30
CA SER A 100 -2.98 -7.75 2.16
C SER A 100 -3.12 -8.54 0.87
N ASN A 101 -2.37 -9.64 0.69
CA ASN A 101 -2.52 -10.51 -0.48
C ASN A 101 -3.97 -11.01 -0.66
N ILE A 102 -4.71 -11.17 0.44
CA ILE A 102 -6.17 -11.33 0.45
C ILE A 102 -6.77 -10.12 1.17
N LEU A 103 -7.73 -9.46 0.52
CA LEU A 103 -8.43 -8.34 1.11
C LEU A 103 -9.53 -8.83 2.05
N SER A 104 -9.72 -8.16 3.18
CA SER A 104 -10.82 -8.48 4.09
C SER A 104 -11.46 -7.25 4.73
N CYS A 105 -12.73 -7.38 5.10
CA CYS A 105 -13.48 -6.36 5.83
C CYS A 105 -14.47 -7.01 6.80
N SER A 106 -14.64 -6.46 8.00
CA SER A 106 -15.59 -6.98 8.99
C SER A 106 -17.08 -6.68 8.68
N CYS A 107 -17.38 -5.93 7.61
CA CYS A 107 -18.74 -5.49 7.33
C CYS A 107 -19.66 -6.62 6.80
N PRO A 108 -20.99 -6.49 6.94
CA PRO A 108 -21.95 -7.50 6.46
C PRO A 108 -21.84 -7.82 4.97
N ASP A 109 -21.64 -6.81 4.11
CA ASP A 109 -21.50 -7.00 2.66
C ASP A 109 -20.35 -7.93 2.29
N PHE A 110 -19.20 -7.77 2.96
CA PHE A 110 -18.03 -8.58 2.71
C PHE A 110 -18.23 -10.03 3.19
N ARG A 111 -18.86 -10.21 4.36
CA ARG A 111 -19.22 -11.54 4.87
C ARG A 111 -20.13 -12.31 3.92
N LYS A 112 -20.99 -11.62 3.17
CA LYS A 112 -21.83 -12.20 2.10
C LYS A 112 -21.06 -12.46 0.80
N GLY A 113 -19.76 -12.20 0.74
CA GLY A 113 -18.89 -12.47 -0.41
C GLY A 113 -18.79 -11.34 -1.45
N PHE A 114 -19.41 -10.18 -1.19
CA PHE A 114 -19.38 -9.04 -2.09
C PHE A 114 -18.19 -8.11 -1.84
N GLN A 115 -17.74 -7.40 -2.89
CA GLN A 115 -16.81 -6.29 -2.72
C GLN A 115 -17.56 -5.15 -2.03
N CYS A 116 -17.19 -4.80 -0.80
CA CYS A 116 -17.89 -3.79 -0.01
C CYS A 116 -17.37 -2.37 -0.29
N LYS A 117 -18.19 -1.36 0.00
CA LYS A 117 -17.80 0.05 -0.12
C LYS A 117 -16.64 0.45 0.79
N HIS A 118 -16.44 -0.25 1.93
CA HIS A 118 -15.37 0.07 2.87
C HIS A 118 -13.97 -0.23 2.32
N ILE A 119 -13.79 -1.37 1.64
CA ILE A 119 -12.52 -1.66 0.95
C ILE A 119 -12.28 -0.63 -0.18
N LEU A 120 -13.33 -0.29 -0.92
CA LEU A 120 -13.25 0.71 -2.00
C LEU A 120 -12.91 2.10 -1.46
N PHE A 121 -13.45 2.48 -0.30
CA PHE A 121 -13.09 3.71 0.41
C PHE A 121 -11.61 3.72 0.76
N VAL A 122 -11.06 2.62 1.30
CA VAL A 122 -9.62 2.55 1.62
C VAL A 122 -8.79 2.77 0.35
N PHE A 123 -9.11 2.08 -0.75
CA PHE A 123 -8.35 2.27 -1.99
C PHE A 123 -8.45 3.70 -2.55
N LEU A 124 -9.67 4.24 -2.66
CA LEU A 124 -9.91 5.51 -3.35
C LEU A 124 -9.56 6.73 -2.49
N LYS A 125 -9.90 6.70 -1.19
CA LYS A 125 -9.75 7.87 -0.30
C LYS A 125 -8.50 7.82 0.57
N ALA A 126 -8.17 6.68 1.17
CA ALA A 126 -7.03 6.57 2.09
C ALA A 126 -5.71 6.33 1.32
N LEU A 127 -5.70 5.35 0.43
CA LEU A 127 -4.53 4.97 -0.37
C LEU A 127 -4.37 5.79 -1.66
N LYS A 128 -5.41 6.53 -2.07
CA LYS A 128 -5.44 7.36 -3.29
C LYS A 128 -5.04 6.59 -4.55
N VAL A 129 -5.45 5.32 -4.65
CA VAL A 129 -5.27 4.54 -5.88
C VAL A 129 -6.14 5.15 -6.99
N ASP A 130 -5.55 5.33 -8.17
CA ASP A 130 -6.24 5.85 -9.35
C ASP A 130 -7.55 5.11 -9.62
N SER A 131 -8.65 5.83 -9.81
CA SER A 131 -10.01 5.26 -9.93
C SER A 131 -10.21 4.37 -11.16
N ASN A 132 -9.35 4.50 -12.18
CA ASN A 132 -9.36 3.64 -13.37
C ASN A 132 -8.52 2.36 -13.19
N SER A 133 -7.75 2.27 -12.10
CA SER A 133 -6.95 1.09 -11.79
C SER A 133 -7.83 -0.13 -11.56
N LYS A 134 -7.51 -1.21 -12.28
CA LYS A 134 -8.19 -2.49 -12.14
C LYS A 134 -7.97 -3.13 -10.76
N LEU A 135 -6.94 -2.69 -10.02
CA LEU A 135 -6.57 -3.25 -8.71
C LEU A 135 -7.64 -2.98 -7.64
N ILE A 136 -8.43 -1.90 -7.78
CA ILE A 136 -9.42 -1.46 -6.78
C ILE A 136 -10.51 -2.52 -6.54
N TYR A 137 -10.86 -3.29 -7.57
CA TYR A 137 -11.96 -4.26 -7.51
C TYR A 137 -11.49 -5.73 -7.54
N GLN A 138 -10.21 -5.98 -7.30
CA GLN A 138 -9.69 -7.32 -7.09
C GLN A 138 -9.96 -7.79 -5.66
N LYS A 139 -10.13 -9.11 -5.47
CA LYS A 139 -10.25 -9.73 -4.14
C LYS A 139 -8.89 -10.08 -3.51
N ALA A 140 -7.88 -10.26 -4.36
CA ALA A 140 -6.52 -10.60 -3.98
C ALA A 140 -5.51 -9.79 -4.81
N LEU A 141 -4.40 -9.44 -4.19
CA LEU A 141 -3.31 -8.67 -4.79
C LEU A 141 -2.00 -9.46 -4.70
N LEU A 142 -1.11 -9.24 -5.66
CA LEU A 142 0.26 -9.74 -5.61
C LEU A 142 1.11 -8.90 -4.66
N THR A 143 2.23 -9.46 -4.22
CA THR A 143 3.15 -8.78 -3.31
C THR A 143 3.70 -7.49 -3.92
N ASP A 144 4.04 -7.51 -5.22
CA ASP A 144 4.54 -6.32 -5.91
C ASP A 144 3.46 -5.25 -6.14
N GLU A 145 2.20 -5.67 -6.34
CA GLU A 145 1.07 -4.76 -6.43
C GLU A 145 0.83 -4.03 -5.10
N LEU A 146 0.89 -4.76 -3.98
CA LEU A 146 0.76 -4.19 -2.63
C LEU A 146 1.87 -3.20 -2.34
N LYS A 147 3.13 -3.59 -2.57
CA LYS A 147 4.29 -2.70 -2.40
C LYS A 147 4.13 -1.45 -3.27
N SER A 148 3.74 -1.61 -4.53
CA SER A 148 3.52 -0.49 -5.44
C SER A 148 2.40 0.44 -4.97
N ILE A 149 1.30 -0.08 -4.43
CA ILE A 149 0.20 0.72 -3.89
C ILE A 149 0.66 1.46 -2.64
N PHE A 150 1.31 0.78 -1.70
CA PHE A 150 1.73 1.39 -0.43
C PHE A 150 2.85 2.42 -0.60
N ASN A 151 3.79 2.20 -1.51
CA ASN A 151 4.85 3.16 -1.79
C ASN A 151 4.34 4.45 -2.44
N ARG A 152 3.27 4.36 -3.24
CA ARG A 152 2.64 5.54 -3.88
C ARG A 152 1.59 6.20 -3.00
N SER A 153 1.10 5.49 -1.97
CA SER A 153 0.07 6.02 -1.08
C SER A 153 0.62 7.15 -0.21
N PRO A 154 -0.19 8.19 0.09
CA PRO A 154 0.21 9.22 1.03
C PRO A 154 0.40 8.62 2.42
N ARG A 155 1.33 9.20 3.19
CA ARG A 155 1.46 8.86 4.62
C ARG A 155 0.25 9.38 5.37
N ILE A 156 -0.45 8.50 6.06
CA ILE A 156 -1.61 8.84 6.89
C ILE A 156 -1.08 9.18 8.28
N ILE A 157 -1.18 10.45 8.67
CA ILE A 157 -0.76 10.91 9.99
C ILE A 157 -2.00 11.12 10.85
N LEU A 158 -2.13 10.33 11.91
CA LEU A 158 -3.24 10.41 12.85
C LEU A 158 -2.80 11.11 14.14
N ARG A 159 -3.68 11.94 14.69
CA ARG A 159 -3.48 12.55 16.00
C ARG A 159 -3.47 11.45 17.05
N LYS A 160 -2.42 11.39 17.85
CA LYS A 160 -2.33 10.45 18.96
C LYS A 160 -3.24 10.87 20.12
N PRO A 161 -3.66 9.93 20.98
CA PRO A 161 -4.30 10.26 22.23
C PRO A 161 -3.50 11.31 23.01
N ILE A 162 -4.21 12.16 23.74
CA ILE A 162 -3.58 13.12 24.65
C ILE A 162 -3.08 12.31 25.84
N ASP A 163 -1.76 12.18 25.93
CA ASP A 163 -1.09 11.42 26.97
C ASP A 163 0.26 12.07 27.32
N GLY A 164 0.65 11.96 28.60
CA GLY A 164 1.91 12.44 29.12
C GLY A 164 2.04 13.97 29.27
N LYS A 165 3.30 14.41 29.34
CA LYS A 165 3.70 15.80 29.58
C LYS A 165 4.11 16.50 28.29
N CYS A 166 3.87 17.80 28.21
CA CYS A 166 4.35 18.66 27.14
C CYS A 166 5.89 18.72 27.18
N PRO A 167 6.60 18.53 26.04
CA PRO A 167 8.06 18.45 26.04
C PRO A 167 8.73 19.82 26.17
N ILE A 168 7.94 20.91 26.12
CA ILE A 168 8.45 22.28 26.21
C ILE A 168 8.36 22.80 27.66
N CYS A 169 7.19 22.68 28.31
CA CYS A 169 6.99 23.16 29.69
C CYS A 169 7.05 22.05 30.75
N LEU A 170 7.08 20.77 30.35
CA LEU A 170 7.11 19.60 31.25
C LEU A 170 5.85 19.44 32.13
N GLU A 171 4.77 20.16 31.82
CA GLU A 171 3.45 20.05 32.47
C GLU A 171 2.54 19.05 31.76
N LEU A 172 1.55 18.53 32.48
CA LEU A 172 0.59 17.55 31.94
C LEU A 172 -0.34 18.18 30.91
N MET A 173 -0.53 17.51 29.78
CA MET A 173 -1.48 17.94 28.76
C MET A 173 -2.85 17.31 29.04
N ASN A 174 -3.92 18.10 28.94
CA ASN A 174 -5.27 17.57 29.11
C ASN A 174 -6.28 18.17 28.11
N LYS A 175 -7.48 17.59 28.08
CA LYS A 175 -8.55 17.98 27.14
C LYS A 175 -9.14 19.38 27.38
N LYS A 176 -8.91 19.99 28.56
CA LYS A 176 -9.46 21.32 28.91
C LYS A 176 -8.61 22.44 28.32
N GLU A 177 -7.38 22.14 27.91
CA GLU A 177 -6.42 23.11 27.37
C GLU A 177 -6.41 23.10 25.84
N LYS A 178 -5.96 24.20 25.25
CA LYS A 178 -5.74 24.27 23.81
C LYS A 178 -4.46 23.53 23.45
N LEU A 179 -4.61 22.48 22.65
CA LEU A 179 -3.51 21.64 22.16
C LEU A 179 -3.43 21.69 20.64
N VAL A 180 -2.22 21.85 20.13
CA VAL A 180 -1.87 21.59 18.74
C VAL A 180 -1.23 20.20 18.62
N TRP A 181 -1.14 19.66 17.42
CA TRP A 181 -0.54 18.35 17.21
C TRP A 181 0.20 18.27 15.87
N CYS A 182 1.21 17.41 15.81
CA CYS A 182 2.05 17.29 14.62
C CYS A 182 1.33 16.54 13.49
N GLN A 183 0.88 17.28 12.49
CA GLN A 183 0.20 16.74 11.30
C GLN A 183 1.17 16.25 10.22
N SER A 184 2.46 16.58 10.34
CA SER A 184 3.48 16.20 9.35
C SER A 184 4.00 14.78 9.49
N ARG A 185 4.11 14.24 10.71
CA ARG A 185 4.74 12.92 10.93
C ARG A 185 4.31 12.18 12.19
N CYS A 186 4.48 12.73 13.39
CA CYS A 186 4.43 11.91 14.62
C CYS A 186 3.09 11.88 15.34
N GLY A 187 2.15 12.78 15.03
CA GLY A 187 0.83 12.80 15.65
C GLY A 187 0.78 13.26 17.12
N ASN A 188 1.92 13.55 17.77
CA ASN A 188 1.96 13.93 19.19
C ASN A 188 1.37 15.32 19.44
N ASN A 189 0.85 15.53 20.66
CA ASN A 189 0.19 16.75 21.11
C ASN A 189 1.18 17.69 21.83
N ILE A 190 0.94 19.00 21.76
CA ILE A 190 1.71 20.06 22.44
C ILE A 190 0.73 21.16 22.85
N HIS A 191 0.94 21.82 23.99
CA HIS A 191 0.21 23.04 24.32
C HIS A 191 0.37 24.08 23.21
N GLU A 192 -0.74 24.68 22.77
CA GLU A 192 -0.74 25.73 21.73
C GLU A 192 0.20 26.89 22.10
N LYS A 193 0.12 27.35 23.36
CA LYS A 193 0.99 28.40 23.89
C LYS A 193 2.48 28.04 23.79
N CYS A 194 2.84 26.83 24.19
CA CYS A 194 4.22 26.35 24.15
C CYS A 194 4.72 26.24 22.70
N PHE A 195 3.88 25.73 21.79
CA PHE A 195 4.23 25.64 20.38
C PHE A 195 4.42 27.01 19.73
N ASN A 196 3.58 28.00 20.07
CA ASN A 196 3.74 29.37 19.56
C ASN A 196 5.05 30.02 20.01
N LEU A 197 5.48 29.81 21.26
CA LEU A 197 6.80 30.25 21.74
C LEU A 197 7.94 29.54 21.02
N TRP A 198 7.79 28.24 20.73
CA TRP A 198 8.76 27.48 19.94
C TRP A 198 8.89 28.03 18.51
N LYS A 199 7.76 28.32 17.86
CA LYS A 199 7.68 28.89 16.51
C LYS A 199 8.43 30.21 16.40
N GLN A 200 8.35 31.09 17.41
CA GLN A 200 9.03 32.39 17.42
C GLN A 200 10.56 32.30 17.52
N ARG A 201 11.10 31.18 18.03
CA ARG A 201 12.54 31.02 18.30
C ARG A 201 13.29 30.31 17.18
N LYS A 202 12.60 29.89 16.12
CA LYS A 202 13.19 29.11 15.03
C LYS A 202 12.90 29.80 13.69
N PRO A 203 13.90 29.92 12.80
CA PRO A 203 13.67 30.42 11.45
C PRO A 203 12.76 29.47 10.66
N GLU A 204 12.92 28.16 10.87
CA GLU A 204 12.07 27.12 10.28
C GLU A 204 11.34 26.34 11.36
N VAL A 205 10.01 26.24 11.22
CA VAL A 205 9.16 25.64 12.25
C VAL A 205 9.20 24.12 12.09
N THR A 206 9.72 23.44 13.12
CA THR A 206 9.79 21.97 13.16
C THR A 206 9.08 21.42 14.39
N CYS A 207 8.62 20.17 14.29
CA CYS A 207 8.03 19.46 15.41
C CYS A 207 9.07 19.15 16.50
N VAL A 208 8.82 19.56 17.74
CA VAL A 208 9.71 19.26 18.90
C VAL A 208 9.92 17.76 19.16
N TYR A 209 9.00 16.90 18.74
CA TYR A 209 9.11 15.45 18.96
C TYR A 209 9.89 14.71 17.88
N CYS A 210 9.71 15.09 16.61
CA CYS A 210 10.24 14.32 15.48
C CYS A 210 11.07 15.15 14.50
N GLN A 211 11.24 16.44 14.79
CA GLN A 211 12.02 17.43 14.04
C GLN A 211 11.61 17.62 12.58
N THR A 212 10.50 17.00 12.17
CA THR A 212 9.94 17.19 10.83
C THR A 212 9.34 18.59 10.71
N GLU A 213 9.51 19.21 9.55
CA GLU A 213 8.91 20.49 9.18
C GLU A 213 7.42 20.52 9.54
N TRP A 214 6.99 21.58 10.20
CA TRP A 214 5.63 21.74 10.67
C TRP A 214 4.74 22.32 9.57
N LYS A 215 3.75 21.55 9.11
CA LYS A 215 2.76 22.01 8.14
C LYS A 215 1.47 22.36 8.86
N ASP A 216 1.08 23.63 8.81
CA ASP A 216 -0.23 24.08 9.26
C ASP A 216 -1.27 23.75 8.17
N LEU A 217 -1.76 22.50 8.11
CA LEU A 217 -2.78 22.08 7.13
C LEU A 217 -4.15 22.74 7.35
N THR A 218 -4.30 23.57 8.38
CA THR A 218 -5.47 24.42 8.62
C THR A 218 -5.47 25.68 7.78
N LEU A 219 -4.37 26.00 7.09
CA LEU A 219 -4.31 27.11 6.14
C LEU A 219 -4.54 26.56 4.71
N PRO A 220 -5.47 27.14 3.92
CA PRO A 220 -5.52 26.82 2.51
C PRO A 220 -4.17 27.14 1.87
N PRO A 221 -3.75 26.41 0.81
CA PRO A 221 -2.57 26.80 0.06
C PRO A 221 -2.74 28.27 -0.37
N PRO A 222 -1.68 29.10 -0.28
CA PRO A 222 -1.78 30.46 -0.80
C PRO A 222 -2.28 30.36 -2.24
N PRO A 223 -3.28 31.17 -2.64
CA PRO A 223 -3.79 31.13 -4.01
C PRO A 223 -2.58 31.31 -4.95
N PRO A 224 -2.51 30.56 -6.06
CA PRO A 224 -1.41 30.71 -7.01
C PRO A 224 -1.39 32.18 -7.42
N LEU A 225 -0.29 32.88 -7.08
CA LEU A 225 -0.10 34.28 -7.45
C LEU A 225 -0.18 34.33 -8.97
N ASN A 226 -1.24 34.91 -9.50
CA ASN A 226 -1.30 35.18 -10.93
C ASN A 226 -0.22 36.23 -11.23
N ALA A 227 0.40 36.13 -12.41
CA ALA A 227 1.51 37.01 -12.81
C ALA A 227 1.15 38.51 -12.68
N VAL A 228 -0.14 38.83 -12.74
CA VAL A 228 -0.68 40.19 -12.59
C VAL A 228 -0.54 40.73 -11.15
N GLN A 229 -0.77 39.91 -10.12
CA GLN A 229 -0.61 40.32 -8.72
C GLN A 229 0.86 40.52 -8.32
N LEU A 230 1.75 39.64 -8.80
CA LEU A 230 3.20 39.80 -8.61
C LEU A 230 3.73 41.10 -9.24
N GLN A 231 3.20 41.48 -10.40
CA GLN A 231 3.63 42.69 -11.10
C GLN A 231 3.10 43.96 -10.41
N GLN A 232 1.89 43.92 -9.86
CA GLN A 232 1.33 45.00 -9.05
C GLN A 232 2.07 45.19 -7.72
N GLU A 233 2.44 44.10 -7.04
CA GLU A 233 3.24 44.16 -5.81
C GLU A 233 4.67 44.67 -6.07
N PHE A 234 5.28 44.28 -7.19
CA PHE A 234 6.57 44.81 -7.62
C PHE A 234 6.51 46.31 -7.93
N GLU A 235 5.48 46.79 -8.63
CA GLU A 235 5.31 48.23 -8.89
C GLU A 235 5.05 49.03 -7.60
N LEU A 236 4.28 48.48 -6.66
CA LEU A 236 4.03 49.09 -5.36
C LEU A 236 5.30 49.14 -4.50
N ALA A 237 6.12 48.09 -4.53
CA ALA A 237 7.42 48.07 -3.85
C ALA A 237 8.41 49.06 -4.49
N PHE A 238 8.43 49.17 -5.82
CA PHE A 238 9.28 50.12 -6.55
C PHE A 238 8.88 51.57 -6.29
N LYS A 239 7.57 51.88 -6.28
CA LYS A 239 7.05 53.22 -5.93
C LYS A 239 7.35 53.60 -4.48
N ARG A 240 7.34 52.64 -3.55
CA ARG A 240 7.73 52.88 -2.14
C ARG A 240 9.23 53.13 -1.98
N SER A 241 10.08 52.51 -2.81
CA SER A 241 11.52 52.76 -2.79
C SER A 241 11.93 54.11 -3.40
N LEU A 242 11.06 54.73 -4.20
CA LEU A 242 11.30 56.04 -4.83
C LEU A 242 10.73 57.24 -4.06
N GLN A 243 10.08 57.02 -2.91
CA GLN A 243 9.58 58.10 -2.04
C GLN A 243 10.48 58.38 -0.82
N ILE A 244 11.73 57.88 -0.83
CA ILE A 244 12.73 58.15 0.23
C ILE A 244 13.94 58.93 -0.33
N PHE A 245 13.78 59.62 -1.46
CA PHE A 245 14.72 60.67 -1.91
C PHE A 245 13.94 61.89 -2.38
#